data_AF-A0A4R0JQE8-F1
#
_entry.id   AF-A0A4R0JQE8-F1
#
_cell.length_a   1.000
_cell.length_b   1.000
_cell.length_c   1.000
_cell.angle_alpha   90.00
_cell.angle_beta   90.00
_cell.angle_gamma   90.00
#
_symmetry.space_group_name_H-M   'P 1'
#
loop_
_entity.id
_entity.type
_entity.pdbx_description
1 polymer ?
#
loop_
_entity_poly.entity_id
_entity_poly.type
_entity_poly.pdbx_seq_one_letter_code
_entity_poly.pdbx_strand_id
1 'polypeptide(L)'
;MRILMNDSQRNLTVVENYDLRRYELRAEGTTVGTLDFRVLGRRRVLGHTEVTADLRGRGLATALIKAVLDDLITEGVQITNYCPAVEGFLQGNPEYLVVLDPSHPPIQPRSKSQVDEKRQDGRSNPLQRLVQIQHARLSELAARSQDPKVDGFERRRTTDQFTAVAAQHAAAAADVLLTASRSSSGQDAAVLLDNLKQLEQTLRVLKGKVYGDARFLNLSAAEIWRETERLLDEHDSLETRIVSGLEQLHDAGGSEDLAWALAKRQWSSPTRPHPNSPHAGVAGRIAHQLWRIADSTWDELEGRGLPDEPMEHANRHSTFSHYLFGTADVADLPAEPDPSQAHSDRENQ
;
A
#
# COMPACT_ATOMS: atom_id res chain seq x y z
N MET A 1 24.08 -17.50 8.22
CA MET A 1 22.99 -17.53 9.21
C MET A 1 23.59 -17.59 10.61
N ARG A 2 23.13 -16.75 11.55
CA ARG A 2 23.63 -16.69 12.94
C ARG A 2 22.55 -17.18 13.90
N ILE A 3 22.89 -17.93 14.95
CA ILE A 3 21.91 -18.38 15.95
C ILE A 3 21.86 -17.34 17.08
N LEU A 4 20.66 -16.81 17.37
CA LEU A 4 20.42 -15.80 18.41
C LEU A 4 19.92 -16.45 19.71
N MET A 5 19.13 -17.51 19.59
CA MET A 5 18.55 -18.23 20.74
C MET A 5 18.47 -19.71 20.40
N ASN A 6 18.78 -20.57 21.36
CA ASN A 6 18.51 -22.00 21.32
C ASN A 6 17.87 -22.42 22.64
N ASP A 7 16.59 -22.78 22.59
CA ASP A 7 15.82 -23.32 23.71
C ASP A 7 15.59 -24.82 23.47
N SER A 8 16.48 -25.61 24.05
CA SER A 8 16.44 -27.07 23.94
C SER A 8 15.28 -27.72 24.72
N GLN A 9 14.63 -27.00 25.64
CA GLN A 9 13.46 -27.51 26.37
C GLN A 9 12.19 -27.40 25.53
N ARG A 10 12.10 -26.37 24.68
CA ARG A 10 10.97 -26.14 23.77
C ARG A 10 11.25 -26.54 22.33
N ASN A 11 12.45 -27.05 22.03
CA ASN A 11 12.95 -27.33 20.67
C ASN A 11 12.82 -26.12 19.73
N LEU A 12 13.06 -24.90 20.26
CA LEU A 12 12.96 -23.65 19.52
C LEU A 12 14.34 -23.02 19.28
N THR A 13 14.59 -22.60 18.06
CA THR A 13 15.83 -21.89 17.70
C THR A 13 15.48 -20.61 16.96
N VAL A 14 16.03 -19.47 17.37
CA VAL A 14 15.95 -18.22 16.59
C VAL A 14 17.25 -18.05 15.83
N VAL A 15 17.15 -17.86 14.52
CA VAL A 15 18.30 -17.64 13.64
C VAL A 15 18.12 -16.35 12.84
N GLU A 16 19.20 -15.60 12.66
CA GLU A 16 19.28 -14.48 11.74
C GLU A 16 19.70 -14.97 10.35
N ASN A 17 18.83 -14.75 9.38
CA ASN A 17 19.06 -14.98 7.98
C ASN A 17 19.34 -13.64 7.29
N TYR A 18 20.63 -13.31 7.12
CA TYR A 18 21.05 -12.07 6.46
C TYR A 18 20.66 -12.03 4.99
N ASP A 19 20.69 -13.16 4.29
CA ASP A 19 20.43 -13.23 2.84
C ASP A 19 18.96 -12.93 2.55
N LEU A 20 18.05 -13.45 3.40
CA LEU A 20 16.61 -13.20 3.31
C LEU A 20 16.12 -12.02 4.16
N ARG A 21 17.04 -11.29 4.81
CA ARG A 21 16.73 -10.12 5.64
C ARG A 21 15.64 -10.37 6.69
N ARG A 22 15.73 -11.51 7.38
CA ARG A 22 14.75 -11.91 8.40
C ARG A 22 15.37 -12.72 9.52
N TYR A 23 14.78 -12.61 10.70
CA TYR A 23 14.95 -13.58 11.77
C TYR A 23 13.94 -14.69 11.59
N GLU A 24 14.34 -15.94 11.81
CA GLU A 24 13.50 -17.11 11.68
C GLU A 24 13.43 -17.81 13.04
N LEU A 25 12.22 -18.01 13.55
CA LEU A 25 11.95 -18.94 14.62
C LEU A 25 11.74 -20.32 14.01
N ARG A 26 12.54 -21.30 14.44
CA ARG A 26 12.48 -22.69 13.99
C ARG A 26 12.03 -23.58 15.13
N ALA A 27 11.04 -24.43 14.87
CA ALA A 27 10.65 -25.54 15.75
C ALA A 27 11.05 -26.85 15.07
N GLU A 28 11.82 -27.69 15.75
CA GLU A 28 12.30 -28.97 15.19
C GLU A 28 13.00 -28.82 13.83
N GLY A 29 13.71 -27.70 13.64
CA GLY A 29 14.40 -27.37 12.38
C GLY A 29 13.53 -26.75 11.29
N THR A 30 12.21 -26.70 11.46
CA THR A 30 11.27 -26.09 10.50
C THR A 30 10.97 -24.65 10.90
N THR A 31 11.01 -23.71 9.96
CA THR A 31 10.65 -22.30 10.22
C THR A 31 9.16 -22.18 10.50
N VAL A 32 8.81 -21.71 11.69
CA VAL A 32 7.45 -21.54 12.20
C VAL A 32 7.09 -20.09 12.50
N GLY A 33 8.06 -19.18 12.42
CA GLY A 33 7.81 -17.75 12.46
C GLY A 33 8.97 -16.95 11.90
N THR A 34 8.70 -15.72 11.50
CA THR A 34 9.68 -14.81 10.90
C THR A 34 9.53 -13.41 11.48
N LEU A 35 10.63 -12.66 11.52
CA LEU A 35 10.64 -11.21 11.77
C LEU A 35 11.53 -10.54 10.72
N ASP A 36 10.91 -9.85 9.77
CA ASP A 36 11.64 -9.17 8.70
C ASP A 36 12.34 -7.91 9.23
N PHE A 37 13.53 -7.66 8.72
CA PHE A 37 14.30 -6.47 9.06
C PHE A 37 14.93 -5.82 7.83
N ARG A 38 15.27 -4.54 7.94
CA ARG A 38 16.21 -3.86 7.05
C ARG A 38 17.38 -3.29 7.84
N VAL A 39 18.54 -3.19 7.23
CA VAL A 39 19.72 -2.54 7.82
C VAL A 39 19.82 -1.13 7.23
N LEU A 40 19.77 -0.10 8.07
CA LEU A 40 19.97 1.28 7.67
C LEU A 40 21.07 1.90 8.52
N GLY A 41 22.27 2.06 7.96
CA GLY A 41 23.43 2.52 8.74
C GLY A 41 23.72 1.59 9.92
N ARG A 42 23.70 2.16 11.14
CA ARG A 42 23.94 1.41 12.40
C ARG A 42 22.68 0.90 13.09
N ARG A 43 21.50 1.04 12.48
CA ARG A 43 20.22 0.63 13.06
C ARG A 43 19.53 -0.47 12.25
N ARG A 44 18.61 -1.17 12.92
CA ARG A 44 17.72 -2.16 12.32
C ARG A 44 16.30 -1.62 12.23
N VAL A 45 15.69 -1.75 11.06
CA VAL A 45 14.29 -1.41 10.87
C VAL A 45 13.48 -2.70 10.91
N LEU A 46 12.67 -2.90 11.94
CA LEU A 46 11.87 -4.11 12.11
C LEU A 46 10.49 -3.91 11.46
N GLY A 47 10.14 -4.79 10.53
CA GLY A 47 8.97 -4.62 9.66
C GLY A 47 7.77 -5.46 10.08
N HIS A 48 7.88 -6.77 9.98
CA HIS A 48 6.74 -7.67 10.14
C HIS A 48 7.14 -8.94 10.91
N THR A 49 6.30 -9.34 11.87
CA THR A 49 6.42 -10.63 12.55
C THR A 49 5.29 -11.54 12.09
N GLU A 50 5.63 -12.72 11.58
CA GLU A 50 4.67 -13.75 11.21
C GLU A 50 4.91 -15.03 12.02
N VAL A 51 3.84 -15.74 12.37
CA VAL A 51 3.88 -17.10 12.92
C VAL A 51 2.84 -17.95 12.19
N THR A 52 3.21 -19.17 11.82
CA THR A 52 2.34 -20.12 11.13
C THR A 52 1.01 -20.27 11.86
N ALA A 53 -0.10 -20.26 11.11
CA ALA A 53 -1.45 -20.17 11.65
C ALA A 53 -1.75 -21.20 12.76
N ASP A 54 -1.34 -22.45 12.59
CA ASP A 54 -1.58 -23.56 13.52
C ASP A 54 -0.85 -23.43 14.87
N LEU A 55 0.11 -22.51 14.95
CA LEU A 55 0.99 -22.29 16.10
C LEU A 55 0.80 -20.90 16.74
N ARG A 56 -0.17 -20.11 16.25
CA ARG A 56 -0.55 -18.83 16.85
C ARG A 56 -1.14 -19.03 18.24
N GLY A 57 -1.06 -17.99 19.08
CA GLY A 57 -1.56 -18.02 20.46
C GLY A 57 -0.67 -18.77 21.47
N ARG A 58 0.47 -19.33 21.05
CA ARG A 58 1.40 -20.10 21.91
C ARG A 58 2.60 -19.30 22.41
N GLY A 59 2.58 -17.97 22.29
CA GLY A 59 3.68 -17.09 22.72
C GLY A 59 4.94 -17.15 21.83
N LEU A 60 4.89 -17.80 20.67
CA LEU A 60 6.04 -17.94 19.77
C LEU A 60 6.51 -16.60 19.18
N ALA A 61 5.59 -15.72 18.83
CA ALA A 61 5.93 -14.36 18.36
C ALA A 61 6.67 -13.58 19.45
N THR A 62 6.19 -13.63 20.69
CA THR A 62 6.84 -13.03 21.86
C THR A 62 8.24 -13.57 22.06
N ALA A 63 8.44 -14.89 21.95
CA ALA A 63 9.76 -15.51 22.09
C ALA A 63 10.73 -15.06 20.98
N LEU A 64 10.27 -15.01 19.73
CA LEU A 64 11.03 -14.50 18.60
C LEU A 64 11.43 -13.03 18.79
N ILE A 65 10.46 -12.17 19.09
CA ILE A 65 10.68 -10.73 19.29
C ILE A 65 11.67 -10.51 20.43
N LYS A 66 11.44 -11.16 21.58
CA LYS A 66 12.32 -11.03 22.74
C LYS A 66 13.77 -11.42 22.39
N ALA A 67 13.97 -12.56 21.75
CA ALA A 67 15.31 -13.02 21.37
C ALA A 67 16.02 -12.04 20.43
N VAL A 68 15.28 -11.45 19.49
CA VAL A 68 15.82 -10.46 18.55
C VAL A 68 16.18 -9.16 19.28
N LEU A 69 15.30 -8.64 20.14
CA LEU A 69 15.58 -7.41 20.87
C LEU A 69 16.71 -7.57 21.89
N ASP A 70 16.79 -8.69 22.59
CA ASP A 70 17.89 -9.00 23.51
C ASP A 70 19.25 -8.97 22.79
N ASP A 71 19.31 -9.59 21.61
CA ASP A 71 20.51 -9.62 20.77
C ASP A 71 20.88 -8.21 20.28
N LEU A 72 19.91 -7.43 19.77
CA LEU A 72 20.16 -6.07 19.29
C LEU A 72 20.61 -5.11 20.40
N ILE A 73 20.05 -5.25 21.60
CA ILE A 73 20.52 -4.52 22.79
C ILE A 73 21.98 -4.90 23.10
N THR A 74 22.30 -6.19 23.06
CA THR A 74 23.65 -6.70 23.33
C THR A 74 24.68 -6.19 22.31
N GLU A 75 24.28 -6.07 21.04
CA GLU A 75 25.11 -5.52 19.98
C GLU A 75 25.21 -3.99 19.98
N GLY A 76 24.43 -3.30 20.82
CA GLY A 76 24.32 -1.85 20.80
C GLY A 76 23.68 -1.31 19.51
N VAL A 77 22.88 -2.13 18.83
CA VAL A 77 22.19 -1.79 17.58
C VAL A 77 20.82 -1.24 17.92
N GLN A 78 20.59 0.03 17.61
CA GLN A 78 19.29 0.66 17.80
C GLN A 78 18.30 0.19 16.73
N ILE A 79 17.00 0.31 17.03
CA ILE A 79 15.94 -0.04 16.09
C ILE A 79 14.99 1.10 15.79
N THR A 80 14.43 1.06 14.58
CA THR A 80 13.16 1.72 14.26
C THR A 80 12.12 0.63 14.09
N ASN A 81 11.03 0.70 14.85
CA ASN A 81 10.01 -0.33 14.83
C ASN A 81 8.80 0.10 14.00
N TYR A 82 8.50 -0.64 12.94
CA TYR A 82 7.23 -0.57 12.19
C TYR A 82 6.34 -1.80 12.44
N CYS A 83 6.82 -2.78 13.20
CA CYS A 83 6.09 -4.00 13.46
C CYS A 83 5.11 -3.83 14.63
N PRO A 84 3.79 -3.99 14.43
CA PRO A 84 2.81 -3.89 15.51
C PRO A 84 2.98 -4.97 16.60
N ALA A 85 3.52 -6.14 16.25
CA ALA A 85 3.77 -7.20 17.22
C ALA A 85 4.92 -6.83 18.16
N VAL A 86 6.00 -6.23 17.63
CA VAL A 86 7.08 -5.66 18.43
C VAL A 86 6.59 -4.47 19.25
N GLU A 87 5.71 -3.64 18.69
CA GLU A 87 5.11 -2.51 19.42
C GLU A 87 4.30 -2.99 20.64
N GLY A 88 3.43 -3.99 20.44
CA GLY A 88 2.68 -4.60 21.54
C GLY A 88 3.59 -5.25 22.58
N PHE A 89 4.72 -5.83 22.15
CA PHE A 89 5.74 -6.34 23.06
C PHE A 89 6.37 -5.21 23.87
N LEU A 90 6.78 -4.11 23.26
CA LEU A 90 7.40 -2.95 23.93
C LEU A 90 6.45 -2.29 24.93
N GLN A 91 5.15 -2.20 24.62
CA GLN A 91 4.14 -1.66 25.54
C GLN A 91 4.00 -2.50 26.82
N GLY A 92 4.12 -3.83 26.69
CA GLY A 92 4.11 -4.75 27.82
C GLY A 92 5.44 -4.91 28.55
N ASN A 93 6.55 -4.47 27.93
CA ASN A 93 7.92 -4.63 28.45
C ASN A 93 8.72 -3.32 28.24
N PRO A 94 8.43 -2.26 29.04
CA PRO A 94 9.01 -0.93 28.85
C PRO A 94 10.54 -0.89 28.96
N GLU A 95 11.17 -1.86 29.61
CA GLU A 95 12.62 -2.01 29.71
C GLU A 95 13.31 -2.15 28.33
N TYR A 96 12.59 -2.61 27.31
CA TYR A 96 13.09 -2.74 25.95
C TYR A 96 13.05 -1.43 25.16
N LEU A 97 12.41 -0.37 25.67
CA LEU A 97 12.37 0.93 24.97
C LEU A 97 13.77 1.52 24.75
N VAL A 98 14.78 1.11 25.53
CA VAL A 98 16.19 1.51 25.37
C VAL A 98 16.77 1.15 24.00
N VAL A 99 16.22 0.13 23.33
CA VAL A 99 16.69 -0.30 22.01
C VAL A 99 16.19 0.61 20.89
N LEU A 100 15.17 1.45 21.14
CA LEU A 100 14.63 2.35 20.15
C LEU A 100 15.62 3.47 19.83
N ASP A 101 15.70 3.83 18.56
CA ASP A 101 16.35 5.04 18.10
C ASP A 101 15.48 6.26 18.45
N PRO A 102 15.88 7.14 19.40
CA PRO A 102 15.09 8.29 19.80
C PRO A 102 14.93 9.34 18.69
N SER A 103 15.82 9.33 17.69
CA SER A 103 15.73 10.23 16.53
C SER A 103 14.70 9.75 15.49
N HIS A 104 14.23 8.50 15.62
CA HIS A 104 13.27 7.87 14.71
C HIS A 104 12.29 6.99 15.48
N PRO A 105 11.34 7.62 16.21
CA PRO A 105 10.46 6.92 17.12
C PRO A 105 9.55 5.91 16.39
N PRO A 106 9.12 4.84 17.08
CA PRO A 106 8.09 3.95 16.57
C PRO A 106 6.81 4.71 16.23
N ILE A 107 6.03 4.21 15.27
CA ILE A 107 4.69 4.74 14.98
C ILE A 107 3.83 4.53 16.24
N GLN A 108 3.61 5.58 17.02
CA GLN A 108 2.70 5.51 18.16
C GLN A 108 1.26 5.44 17.65
N PRO A 109 0.45 4.44 18.07
CA PRO A 109 -0.99 4.52 17.88
C PRO A 109 -1.49 5.75 18.66
N ARG A 110 -2.11 6.71 17.96
CA ARG A 110 -2.63 7.94 18.58
C ARG A 110 -3.56 7.59 19.74
N SER A 111 -3.35 8.22 20.90
CA SER A 111 -4.24 8.07 22.05
C SER A 111 -5.67 8.48 21.66
N LYS A 112 -6.67 7.68 22.08
CA LYS A 112 -8.10 7.93 21.82
C LYS A 112 -8.52 9.36 22.21
N SER A 113 -7.88 9.94 23.23
CA SER A 113 -8.15 11.29 23.74
C SER A 113 -7.82 12.40 22.73
N GLN A 114 -6.85 12.19 21.84
CA GLN A 114 -6.47 13.17 20.80
C GLN A 114 -7.36 13.09 19.54
N VAL A 115 -8.20 12.07 19.42
CA VAL A 115 -9.16 11.92 18.32
C VAL A 115 -10.34 12.90 18.49
N ASP A 116 -10.68 13.24 19.72
CA ASP A 116 -11.80 14.14 20.02
C ASP A 116 -11.44 15.62 19.87
N GLU A 117 -10.18 16.02 20.15
CA GLU A 117 -9.76 17.43 20.05
C GLU A 117 -9.39 17.87 18.63
N LYS A 118 -8.93 16.95 17.78
CA LYS A 118 -8.55 17.26 16.38
C LYS A 118 -9.68 17.11 15.36
N ARG A 119 -10.93 16.98 15.83
CA ARG A 119 -12.16 16.99 15.02
C ARG A 119 -12.55 18.40 14.53
N GLN A 120 -11.83 19.44 14.97
CA GLN A 120 -12.17 20.84 14.69
C GLN A 120 -11.38 21.50 13.55
N ASP A 121 -10.41 20.81 12.93
CA ASP A 121 -9.69 21.35 11.77
C ASP A 121 -10.37 20.90 10.47
N GLY A 122 -11.31 21.71 9.97
CA GLY A 122 -11.76 21.78 8.57
C GLY A 122 -12.18 20.48 7.84
N ARG A 123 -13.49 20.17 7.89
CA ARG A 123 -14.30 19.41 6.91
C ARG A 123 -13.57 18.86 5.67
N SER A 124 -12.99 17.66 5.75
CA SER A 124 -12.91 16.79 4.57
C SER A 124 -13.54 15.47 4.95
N ASN A 125 -14.64 15.13 4.29
CA ASN A 125 -15.31 13.86 4.47
C ASN A 125 -14.37 12.72 4.02
N PRO A 126 -14.38 11.57 4.72
CA PRO A 126 -13.38 10.52 4.52
C PRO A 126 -13.41 9.91 3.11
N LEU A 127 -14.61 9.78 2.52
CA LEU A 127 -14.78 9.21 1.18
C LEU A 127 -14.26 10.18 0.10
N GLN A 128 -14.59 11.47 0.20
CA GLN A 128 -14.07 12.50 -0.69
C GLN A 128 -12.54 12.58 -0.65
N ARG A 129 -11.96 12.53 0.55
CA ARG A 129 -10.51 12.56 0.72
C ARG A 129 -9.83 11.34 0.10
N LEU A 130 -10.40 10.14 0.25
CA LEU A 130 -9.86 8.92 -0.36
C LEU A 130 -9.80 9.05 -1.89
N VAL A 131 -10.91 9.47 -2.53
CA VAL A 131 -10.98 9.64 -3.98
C VAL A 131 -9.93 10.65 -4.47
N GLN A 132 -9.81 11.80 -3.79
CA GLN A 132 -8.79 12.82 -4.11
C GLN A 132 -7.36 12.27 -4.05
N ILE A 133 -7.04 11.47 -3.03
CA ILE A 133 -5.71 10.85 -2.90
C ILE A 133 -5.45 9.87 -4.05
N GLN A 134 -6.45 9.06 -4.43
CA GLN A 134 -6.30 8.11 -5.54
C GLN A 134 -6.08 8.82 -6.87
N HIS A 135 -6.84 9.89 -7.16
CA HIS A 135 -6.66 10.67 -8.37
C HIS A 135 -5.32 11.38 -8.42
N ALA A 136 -4.87 11.98 -7.31
CA ALA A 136 -3.54 12.58 -7.24
C ALA A 136 -2.42 11.56 -7.58
N ARG A 137 -2.53 10.33 -7.07
CA ARG A 137 -1.60 9.24 -7.39
C ARG A 137 -1.66 8.83 -8.86
N LEU A 138 -2.85 8.75 -9.45
CA LEU A 138 -3.02 8.44 -10.87
C LEU A 138 -2.41 9.52 -11.77
N SER A 139 -2.62 10.80 -11.45
CA SER A 139 -2.02 11.93 -12.16
C SER A 139 -0.49 11.91 -12.07
N GLU A 140 0.08 11.62 -10.89
CA GLU A 140 1.52 11.52 -10.71
C GLU A 140 2.13 10.39 -11.56
N LEU A 141 1.52 9.20 -11.52
CA LEU A 141 1.95 8.05 -12.32
C LEU A 141 1.85 8.34 -13.82
N ALA A 142 0.76 8.97 -14.27
CA ALA A 142 0.57 9.37 -15.67
C ALA A 142 1.63 10.38 -16.12
N ALA A 143 1.95 11.38 -15.29
CA ALA A 143 2.98 12.37 -15.60
C ALA A 143 4.37 11.72 -15.71
N ARG A 144 4.74 10.87 -14.75
CA ARG A 144 6.04 10.16 -14.75
C ARG A 144 6.15 9.16 -15.90
N SER A 145 5.06 8.52 -16.31
CA SER A 145 5.00 7.64 -17.49
C SER A 145 5.30 8.36 -18.82
N GLN A 146 5.02 9.66 -18.88
CA GLN A 146 5.20 10.48 -20.08
C GLN A 146 6.50 11.29 -20.07
N ASP A 147 7.22 11.34 -18.95
CA ASP A 147 8.43 12.15 -18.82
C ASP A 147 9.58 11.63 -19.71
N PRO A 148 9.99 12.36 -20.75
CA PRO A 148 11.07 11.93 -21.64
C PRO A 148 12.42 11.77 -20.92
N LYS A 149 12.59 12.38 -19.73
CA LYS A 149 13.82 12.29 -18.92
C LYS A 149 13.95 10.97 -18.17
N VAL A 150 12.85 10.29 -17.90
CA VAL A 150 12.86 8.97 -17.24
C VAL A 150 13.33 7.92 -18.25
N ASP A 151 14.16 6.98 -17.83
CA ASP A 151 14.61 5.87 -18.69
C ASP A 151 13.42 5.07 -19.28
N GLY A 152 13.60 4.46 -20.46
CA GLY A 152 12.55 3.74 -21.15
C GLY A 152 12.02 2.52 -20.39
N PHE A 153 12.87 1.83 -19.63
CA PHE A 153 12.46 0.70 -18.79
C PHE A 153 11.67 1.21 -17.57
N GLU A 154 12.15 2.25 -16.89
CA GLU A 154 11.44 2.89 -15.77
C GLU A 154 10.10 3.51 -16.19
N ARG A 155 10.02 4.15 -17.37
CA ARG A 155 8.73 4.63 -17.93
C ARG A 155 7.75 3.48 -18.17
N ARG A 156 8.23 2.35 -18.69
CA ARG A 156 7.39 1.17 -18.91
C ARG A 156 6.86 0.63 -17.59
N ARG A 157 7.73 0.47 -16.58
CA ARG A 157 7.34 0.05 -15.24
C ARG A 157 6.34 1.01 -14.59
N THR A 158 6.56 2.31 -14.71
CA THR A 158 5.63 3.33 -14.21
C THR A 158 4.28 3.26 -14.93
N THR A 159 4.30 3.03 -16.26
CA THR A 159 3.07 2.85 -17.05
C THR A 159 2.32 1.58 -16.66
N ASP A 160 3.04 0.53 -16.27
CA ASP A 160 2.44 -0.69 -15.75
C ASP A 160 1.76 -0.47 -14.40
N GLN A 161 2.41 0.28 -13.50
CA GLN A 161 1.84 0.69 -12.21
C GLN A 161 0.62 1.57 -12.42
N PHE A 162 0.71 2.59 -13.28
CA PHE A 162 -0.41 3.43 -13.68
C PHE A 162 -1.61 2.60 -14.15
N THR A 163 -1.37 1.70 -15.12
CA THR A 163 -2.44 0.87 -15.69
C THR A 163 -3.10 -0.03 -14.64
N ALA A 164 -2.30 -0.58 -13.73
CA ALA A 164 -2.81 -1.44 -12.66
C ALA A 164 -3.65 -0.67 -11.63
N VAL A 165 -3.14 0.47 -11.15
CA VAL A 165 -3.85 1.32 -10.19
C VAL A 165 -5.14 1.87 -10.81
N ALA A 166 -5.10 2.27 -12.09
CA ALA A 166 -6.28 2.76 -12.81
C ALA A 166 -7.35 1.67 -12.99
N ALA A 167 -6.96 0.45 -13.37
CA ALA A 167 -7.89 -0.68 -13.49
C ALA A 167 -8.52 -1.07 -12.14
N GLN A 168 -7.71 -1.11 -11.08
CA GLN A 168 -8.19 -1.38 -9.72
C GLN A 168 -9.19 -0.33 -9.25
N HIS A 169 -8.87 0.95 -9.44
CA HIS A 169 -9.72 2.08 -9.08
C HIS A 169 -11.04 2.03 -9.85
N ALA A 170 -10.97 1.84 -11.17
CA ALA A 170 -12.14 1.74 -12.04
C ALA A 170 -13.12 0.63 -11.61
N ALA A 171 -12.60 -0.58 -11.36
CA ALA A 171 -13.43 -1.70 -10.90
C ALA A 171 -14.01 -1.46 -9.50
N ALA A 172 -13.25 -0.86 -8.58
CA ALA A 172 -13.72 -0.54 -7.24
C ALA A 172 -14.80 0.55 -7.24
N ALA A 173 -14.63 1.60 -8.05
CA ALA A 173 -15.63 2.63 -8.27
C ALA A 173 -16.93 2.03 -8.82
N ALA A 174 -16.82 1.10 -9.77
CA ALA A 174 -17.97 0.41 -10.34
C ALA A 174 -18.69 -0.50 -9.33
N ASP A 175 -17.94 -1.17 -8.47
CA ASP A 175 -18.49 -2.12 -7.50
C ASP A 175 -19.09 -1.42 -6.27
N VAL A 176 -18.51 -0.29 -5.84
CA VAL A 176 -18.89 0.42 -4.61
C VAL A 176 -19.68 1.69 -4.92
N LEU A 177 -19.11 2.67 -5.63
CA LEU A 177 -19.74 3.97 -5.85
C LEU A 177 -20.98 3.88 -6.74
N LEU A 178 -20.91 3.16 -7.87
CA LEU A 178 -22.10 2.96 -8.71
C LEU A 178 -23.19 2.18 -7.96
N THR A 179 -22.81 1.15 -7.20
CA THR A 179 -23.78 0.36 -6.43
C THR A 179 -24.48 1.22 -5.37
N ALA A 180 -23.73 2.05 -4.65
CA ALA A 180 -24.27 2.93 -3.60
C ALA A 180 -25.12 4.08 -4.16
N SER A 181 -24.78 4.60 -5.34
CA SER A 181 -25.45 5.76 -5.95
C SER A 181 -26.63 5.42 -6.85
N ARG A 182 -26.89 4.13 -7.13
CA ARG A 182 -27.99 3.68 -8.01
C ARG A 182 -29.35 4.31 -7.70
N SER A 183 -29.67 4.48 -6.42
CA SER A 183 -30.97 4.98 -5.99
C SER A 183 -31.03 6.51 -5.87
N SER A 184 -29.90 7.20 -5.81
CA SER A 184 -29.81 8.62 -5.47
C SER A 184 -29.26 9.51 -6.59
N SER A 185 -28.43 8.97 -7.49
CA SER A 185 -27.83 9.73 -8.61
C SER A 185 -27.77 8.89 -9.89
N GLY A 186 -28.94 8.46 -10.37
CA GLY A 186 -29.05 7.53 -11.50
C GLY A 186 -28.46 8.06 -12.82
N GLN A 187 -28.53 9.37 -13.07
CA GLN A 187 -27.96 9.97 -14.28
C GLN A 187 -26.42 10.02 -14.22
N ASP A 188 -25.84 10.53 -13.13
CA ASP A 188 -24.39 10.57 -12.98
C ASP A 188 -23.79 9.16 -12.91
N ALA A 189 -24.48 8.20 -12.29
CA ALA A 189 -24.07 6.79 -12.28
C ALA A 189 -24.03 6.17 -13.69
N ALA A 190 -24.98 6.51 -14.57
CA ALA A 190 -24.97 6.04 -15.94
C ALA A 190 -23.81 6.63 -16.75
N VAL A 191 -23.52 7.93 -16.57
CA VAL A 191 -22.40 8.60 -17.22
C VAL A 191 -21.06 8.05 -16.71
N LEU A 192 -20.93 7.83 -15.40
CA LEU A 192 -19.74 7.20 -14.82
C LEU A 192 -19.52 5.78 -15.35
N LEU A 193 -20.58 4.97 -15.50
CA LEU A 193 -20.45 3.64 -16.08
C LEU A 193 -19.94 3.67 -17.53
N ASP A 194 -20.35 4.65 -18.32
CA ASP A 194 -19.86 4.80 -19.70
C ASP A 194 -18.40 5.25 -19.73
N ASN A 195 -18.04 6.25 -18.93
CA ASN A 195 -16.67 6.72 -18.75
C ASN A 195 -15.72 5.58 -18.32
N LEU A 196 -16.13 4.74 -17.36
CA LEU A 196 -15.35 3.57 -16.90
C LEU A 196 -15.04 2.59 -18.05
N LYS A 197 -16.02 2.29 -18.91
CA LYS A 197 -15.82 1.42 -20.08
C LYS A 197 -14.84 2.01 -21.07
N GLN A 198 -14.96 3.32 -21.34
CA GLN A 198 -14.05 4.02 -22.24
C GLN A 198 -12.63 4.05 -21.66
N LEU A 199 -12.49 4.30 -20.35
CA LEU A 199 -11.21 4.28 -19.66
C LEU A 199 -10.53 2.91 -19.78
N GLU A 200 -11.25 1.80 -19.51
CA GLU A 200 -10.69 0.46 -19.66
C GLU A 200 -10.25 0.14 -21.10
N GLN A 201 -11.02 0.59 -22.10
CA GLN A 201 -10.64 0.43 -23.50
C GLN A 201 -9.34 1.19 -23.82
N THR A 202 -9.22 2.42 -23.35
CA THR A 202 -8.01 3.23 -23.53
C THR A 202 -6.81 2.63 -22.80
N LEU A 203 -6.98 2.13 -21.57
CA LEU A 203 -5.94 1.43 -20.82
C LEU A 203 -5.45 0.16 -21.55
N ARG A 204 -6.37 -0.58 -22.20
CA ARG A 204 -6.00 -1.74 -23.03
C ARG A 204 -5.16 -1.33 -24.24
N VAL A 205 -5.51 -0.23 -24.91
CA VAL A 205 -4.76 0.31 -26.04
C VAL A 205 -3.38 0.79 -25.57
N LEU A 206 -3.31 1.52 -24.46
CA LEU A 206 -2.07 2.00 -23.84
C LEU A 206 -1.12 0.84 -23.54
N LYS A 207 -1.61 -0.20 -22.84
CA LYS A 207 -0.81 -1.39 -22.53
C LYS A 207 -0.32 -2.08 -23.82
N GLY A 208 -1.21 -2.27 -24.80
CA GLY A 208 -0.84 -2.89 -26.06
C GLY A 208 0.22 -2.09 -26.82
N LYS A 209 0.14 -0.75 -26.82
CA LYS A 209 1.14 0.16 -27.41
C LYS A 209 2.51 0.00 -26.72
N VAL A 210 2.55 -0.04 -25.39
CA VAL A 210 3.77 -0.17 -24.59
C VAL A 210 4.46 -1.53 -24.80
N TYR A 211 3.68 -2.59 -25.01
CA TYR A 211 4.19 -3.95 -25.22
C TYR A 211 4.37 -4.34 -26.69
N GLY A 212 4.17 -3.40 -27.62
CA GLY A 212 4.42 -3.61 -29.04
C GLY A 212 3.39 -4.48 -29.75
N ASP A 213 2.14 -4.49 -29.29
CA ASP A 213 1.03 -5.17 -29.98
C ASP A 213 0.83 -4.56 -31.36
N ALA A 214 0.95 -5.41 -32.40
CA ALA A 214 0.88 -5.03 -33.80
C ALA A 214 -0.37 -4.21 -34.17
N ARG A 215 -1.48 -4.40 -33.43
CA ARG A 215 -2.74 -3.67 -33.65
C ARG A 215 -2.66 -2.19 -33.30
N PHE A 216 -1.75 -1.79 -32.41
CA PHE A 216 -1.67 -0.44 -31.87
C PHE A 216 -0.37 0.30 -32.23
N LEU A 217 0.55 -0.35 -32.95
CA LEU A 217 1.86 0.22 -33.31
C LEU A 217 1.75 1.55 -34.06
N ASN A 218 0.69 1.74 -34.86
CA ASN A 218 0.52 2.94 -35.68
C ASN A 218 -0.16 4.12 -34.95
N LEU A 219 -0.66 3.92 -33.72
CA LEU A 219 -1.33 4.99 -32.95
C LEU A 219 -0.29 5.93 -32.32
N SER A 220 -0.56 7.22 -32.18
CA SER A 220 0.36 8.10 -31.46
C SER A 220 0.31 7.84 -29.96
N ALA A 221 1.47 7.70 -29.31
CA ALA A 221 1.53 7.61 -27.85
C ALA A 221 0.96 8.86 -27.17
N ALA A 222 1.19 10.04 -27.75
CA ALA A 222 0.68 11.31 -27.24
C ALA A 222 -0.84 11.46 -27.39
N GLU A 223 -1.45 10.81 -28.39
CA GLU A 223 -2.92 10.79 -28.54
C GLU A 223 -3.55 9.85 -27.52
N ILE A 224 -2.96 8.66 -27.30
CA ILE A 224 -3.44 7.70 -26.30
C ILE A 224 -3.41 8.30 -24.89
N TRP A 225 -2.30 8.95 -24.52
CA TRP A 225 -2.17 9.58 -23.20
C TRP A 225 -3.15 10.75 -23.02
N ARG A 226 -3.29 11.62 -24.02
CA ARG A 226 -4.28 12.71 -23.98
C ARG A 226 -5.70 12.22 -23.77
N GLU A 227 -6.08 11.14 -24.44
CA GLU A 227 -7.41 10.54 -24.24
C GLU A 227 -7.54 9.87 -22.87
N THR A 228 -6.46 9.24 -22.38
CA THR A 228 -6.42 8.65 -21.04
C THR A 228 -6.63 9.72 -19.97
N GLU A 229 -5.88 10.82 -20.04
CA GLU A 229 -5.97 11.94 -19.10
C GLU A 229 -7.34 12.61 -19.16
N ARG A 230 -7.87 12.85 -20.37
CA ARG A 230 -9.24 13.38 -20.55
C ARG A 230 -10.28 12.51 -19.85
N LEU A 231 -10.19 11.19 -20.01
CA LEU A 231 -11.10 10.24 -19.36
C LEU A 231 -10.92 10.20 -17.85
N LEU A 232 -9.70 10.33 -17.33
CA LEU A 232 -9.43 10.43 -15.90
C LEU A 232 -9.98 11.72 -15.27
N ASP A 233 -9.83 12.86 -15.93
CA ASP A 233 -10.38 14.14 -15.45
C ASP A 233 -11.92 14.10 -15.42
N GLU A 234 -12.53 13.49 -16.43
CA GLU A 234 -13.97 13.25 -16.47
C GLU A 234 -14.40 12.26 -15.37
N HIS A 235 -13.61 11.22 -15.13
CA HIS A 235 -13.80 10.24 -14.07
C HIS A 235 -13.79 10.90 -12.68
N ASP A 236 -12.77 11.72 -12.38
CA ASP A 236 -12.65 12.47 -11.12
C ASP A 236 -13.84 13.39 -10.87
N SER A 237 -14.25 14.12 -11.91
CA SER A 237 -15.41 15.03 -11.85
C SER A 237 -16.72 14.28 -11.57
N LEU A 238 -16.90 13.10 -12.16
CA LEU A 238 -18.08 12.25 -11.95
C LEU A 238 -18.08 11.64 -10.55
N GLU A 239 -16.95 11.10 -10.11
CA GLU A 239 -16.80 10.53 -8.77
C GLU A 239 -17.01 11.60 -7.69
N THR A 240 -16.44 12.79 -7.86
CA THR A 240 -16.62 13.91 -6.92
C THR A 240 -18.10 14.26 -6.75
N ARG A 241 -18.88 14.30 -7.84
CA ARG A 241 -20.34 14.57 -7.78
C ARG A 241 -21.09 13.44 -7.08
N ILE A 242 -20.80 12.18 -7.41
CA ILE A 242 -21.43 11.02 -6.78
C ILE A 242 -21.11 10.93 -5.30
N VAL A 243 -19.84 11.09 -4.92
CA VAL A 243 -19.37 11.08 -3.54
C VAL A 243 -20.01 12.21 -2.74
N SER A 244 -20.06 13.43 -3.28
CA SER A 244 -20.73 14.56 -2.63
C SER A 244 -22.21 14.26 -2.35
N GLY A 245 -22.90 13.62 -3.29
CA GLY A 245 -24.29 13.18 -3.10
C GLY A 245 -24.44 12.08 -2.06
N LEU A 246 -23.52 11.09 -2.04
CA LEU A 246 -23.53 10.02 -1.04
C LEU A 246 -23.26 10.55 0.37
N GLU A 247 -22.32 11.47 0.54
CA GLU A 247 -21.98 12.06 1.84
C GLU A 247 -23.09 12.97 2.38
N GLN A 248 -23.90 13.58 1.53
CA GLN A 248 -25.09 14.33 1.96
C GLN A 248 -26.22 13.40 2.46
N LEU A 249 -26.26 12.16 1.98
CA LEU A 249 -27.30 11.19 2.32
C LEU A 249 -26.95 10.30 3.50
N HIS A 250 -25.66 10.15 3.81
CA HIS A 250 -25.17 9.32 4.92
C HIS A 250 -24.74 10.21 6.10
N ASP A 251 -24.80 9.65 7.30
CA ASP A 251 -24.14 10.25 8.45
C ASP A 251 -22.61 10.03 8.36
N ALA A 252 -21.86 10.62 9.30
CA ALA A 252 -20.40 10.52 9.31
C ALA A 252 -19.92 9.04 9.34
N GLY A 253 -20.67 8.14 9.98
CA GLY A 253 -20.35 6.71 10.03
C GLY A 253 -20.57 6.02 8.69
N GLY A 254 -21.71 6.26 8.03
CA GLY A 254 -22.00 5.67 6.73
C GLY A 254 -21.03 6.12 5.62
N SER A 255 -20.57 7.38 5.65
CA SER A 255 -19.52 7.84 4.72
C SER A 255 -18.16 7.17 4.99
N GLU A 256 -17.82 6.93 6.25
CA GLU A 256 -16.59 6.21 6.62
C GLU A 256 -16.64 4.73 6.19
N ASP A 257 -17.78 4.07 6.36
CA ASP A 257 -17.99 2.69 5.89
C ASP A 257 -17.89 2.58 4.37
N LEU A 258 -18.41 3.55 3.62
CA LEU A 258 -18.28 3.61 2.16
C LEU A 258 -16.82 3.84 1.73
N ALA A 259 -16.09 4.74 2.41
CA ALA A 259 -14.67 4.96 2.17
C ALA A 259 -13.87 3.66 2.40
N TRP A 260 -14.18 2.96 3.48
CA TRP A 260 -13.57 1.67 3.79
C TRP A 260 -13.89 0.61 2.72
N ALA A 261 -15.16 0.50 2.32
CA ALA A 261 -15.58 -0.43 1.29
C ALA A 261 -14.86 -0.17 -0.05
N LEU A 262 -14.73 1.10 -0.45
CA LEU A 262 -14.03 1.51 -1.67
C LEU A 262 -12.55 1.12 -1.62
N ALA A 263 -11.84 1.54 -0.57
CA ALA A 263 -10.42 1.25 -0.41
C ALA A 263 -10.14 -0.27 -0.34
N LYS A 264 -10.95 -1.04 0.38
CA LYS A 264 -10.80 -2.51 0.46
C LYS A 264 -11.08 -3.16 -0.89
N ARG A 265 -12.08 -2.64 -1.62
CA ARG A 265 -12.42 -3.19 -2.93
C ARG A 265 -11.30 -2.95 -3.95
N GLN A 266 -10.65 -1.79 -3.91
CA GLN A 266 -9.56 -1.44 -4.83
C GLN A 266 -8.41 -2.46 -4.79
N TRP A 267 -7.96 -2.88 -3.60
CA TRP A 267 -6.89 -3.88 -3.48
C TRP A 267 -7.28 -5.28 -3.98
N SER A 268 -8.55 -5.63 -3.85
CA SER A 268 -9.12 -6.89 -4.35
C SER A 268 -9.65 -6.80 -5.79
N SER A 269 -9.36 -5.70 -6.50
CA SER A 269 -9.82 -5.47 -7.87
C SER A 269 -8.78 -5.90 -8.92
N PRO A 270 -9.23 -6.24 -10.14
CA PRO A 270 -8.34 -6.58 -11.25
C PRO A 270 -7.26 -5.52 -11.49
N THR A 271 -6.05 -5.97 -11.86
CA THR A 271 -4.90 -5.10 -12.18
C THR A 271 -4.76 -4.87 -13.69
N ARG A 272 -5.71 -5.40 -14.48
CA ARG A 272 -5.77 -5.25 -15.93
C ARG A 272 -7.16 -4.75 -16.34
N PRO A 273 -7.26 -3.98 -17.43
CA PRO A 273 -8.55 -3.58 -17.97
C PRO A 273 -9.26 -4.77 -18.62
N HIS A 274 -10.57 -4.90 -18.38
CA HIS A 274 -11.41 -5.99 -18.88
C HIS A 274 -12.65 -5.44 -19.62
N PRO A 275 -12.46 -4.67 -20.73
CA PRO A 275 -13.50 -3.83 -21.33
C PRO A 275 -14.69 -4.58 -21.95
N ASN A 276 -14.58 -5.89 -22.08
CA ASN A 276 -15.64 -6.75 -22.63
C ASN A 276 -16.38 -7.52 -21.53
N SER A 277 -16.05 -7.30 -20.26
CA SER A 277 -16.67 -7.96 -19.13
C SER A 277 -17.87 -7.14 -18.60
N PRO A 278 -18.77 -7.73 -17.81
CA PRO A 278 -19.76 -6.93 -17.09
C PRO A 278 -19.04 -5.95 -16.14
N HIS A 279 -19.37 -4.67 -16.19
CA HIS A 279 -18.67 -3.63 -15.39
C HIS A 279 -19.39 -3.27 -14.09
N ALA A 280 -20.68 -3.59 -13.92
CA ALA A 280 -21.45 -3.13 -12.77
C ALA A 280 -22.49 -4.15 -12.27
N GLY A 281 -22.92 -3.95 -11.03
CA GLY A 281 -23.92 -4.78 -10.36
C GLY A 281 -23.37 -6.15 -9.93
N VAL A 282 -24.26 -7.12 -9.73
CA VAL A 282 -23.87 -8.47 -9.25
C VAL A 282 -22.98 -9.18 -10.27
N ALA A 283 -23.33 -9.12 -11.56
CA ALA A 283 -22.54 -9.72 -12.62
C ALA A 283 -21.13 -9.09 -12.72
N GLY A 284 -21.03 -7.76 -12.57
CA GLY A 284 -19.74 -7.06 -12.56
C GLY A 284 -18.85 -7.46 -11.41
N ARG A 285 -19.38 -7.46 -10.18
CA ARG A 285 -18.63 -7.91 -8.99
C ARG A 285 -18.06 -9.32 -9.13
N ILE A 286 -18.85 -10.24 -9.67
CA ILE A 286 -18.40 -11.63 -9.92
C ILE A 286 -17.30 -11.64 -10.98
N ALA A 287 -17.47 -10.91 -12.09
CA ALA A 287 -16.47 -10.82 -13.15
C ALA A 287 -15.15 -10.24 -12.63
N HIS A 288 -15.18 -9.11 -11.91
CA HIS A 288 -14.00 -8.51 -11.31
C HIS A 288 -13.31 -9.45 -10.31
N GLN A 289 -14.05 -10.24 -9.52
CA GLN A 289 -13.44 -11.21 -8.63
C GLN A 289 -12.69 -12.32 -9.38
N LEU A 290 -13.27 -12.85 -10.46
CA LEU A 290 -12.62 -13.87 -11.29
C LEU A 290 -11.39 -13.30 -12.01
N TRP A 291 -11.50 -12.08 -12.53
CA TRP A 291 -10.39 -11.40 -13.18
C TRP A 291 -9.27 -11.07 -12.22
N ARG A 292 -9.55 -10.66 -10.97
CA ARG A 292 -8.53 -10.48 -9.95
C ARG A 292 -7.68 -11.74 -9.76
N ILE A 293 -8.31 -12.91 -9.73
CA ILE A 293 -7.60 -14.20 -9.56
C ILE A 293 -6.71 -14.48 -10.78
N ALA A 294 -7.25 -14.33 -11.98
CA ALA A 294 -6.50 -14.54 -13.21
C ALA A 294 -5.31 -13.57 -13.32
N ASP A 295 -5.54 -12.30 -12.99
CA ASP A 295 -4.55 -11.24 -13.09
C ASP A 295 -3.38 -11.44 -12.12
N SER A 296 -3.61 -11.91 -10.88
CA SER A 296 -2.50 -12.24 -9.95
C SER A 296 -1.53 -13.22 -10.57
N THR A 297 -2.03 -14.30 -11.15
CA THR A 297 -1.20 -15.32 -11.79
C THR A 297 -0.39 -14.73 -12.94
N TRP A 298 -1.01 -13.85 -13.73
CA TRP A 298 -0.30 -13.18 -14.84
C TRP A 298 0.73 -12.16 -14.36
N ASP A 299 0.45 -11.43 -13.29
CA ASP A 299 1.37 -10.43 -12.74
C ASP A 299 2.58 -11.08 -12.07
N GLU A 300 2.41 -12.23 -11.42
CA GLU A 300 3.49 -13.07 -10.89
C GLU A 300 4.38 -13.60 -12.04
N LEU A 301 3.77 -14.12 -13.10
CA LEU A 301 4.50 -14.63 -14.27
C LEU A 301 5.24 -13.52 -15.04
N GLU A 302 4.65 -12.33 -15.14
CA GLU A 302 5.27 -11.17 -15.80
C GLU A 302 6.27 -10.42 -14.90
N GLY A 303 6.32 -10.71 -13.58
CA GLY A 303 7.23 -10.08 -12.63
C GLY A 303 7.02 -8.57 -12.47
N ARG A 304 5.78 -8.07 -12.58
CA ARG A 304 5.49 -6.62 -12.66
C ARG A 304 5.81 -5.82 -11.39
N GLY A 305 6.02 -6.49 -10.25
CA GLY A 305 6.37 -5.83 -8.98
C GLY A 305 5.34 -4.78 -8.57
N LEU A 306 4.05 -5.12 -8.68
CA LEU A 306 2.95 -4.27 -8.23
C LEU A 306 2.92 -4.21 -6.70
N PRO A 307 2.45 -3.09 -6.10
CA PRO A 307 2.34 -2.99 -4.66
C PRO A 307 1.41 -4.08 -4.09
N ASP A 308 1.85 -4.72 -3.00
CA ASP A 308 1.06 -5.73 -2.31
C ASP A 308 -0.11 -5.11 -1.53
N GLU A 309 -1.17 -5.89 -1.33
CA GLU A 309 -2.32 -5.50 -0.52
C GLU A 309 -1.87 -5.11 0.91
N PRO A 310 -2.28 -3.94 1.43
CA PRO A 310 -1.99 -3.56 2.80
C PRO A 310 -2.68 -4.54 3.73
N MET A 311 -1.89 -5.31 4.48
CA MET A 311 -2.40 -6.35 5.37
C MET A 311 -3.40 -5.77 6.38
N GLU A 312 -4.57 -6.41 6.49
CA GLU A 312 -5.59 -6.08 7.48
C GLU A 312 -5.08 -6.49 8.88
N HIS A 313 -4.60 -5.53 9.67
CA HIS A 313 -4.15 -5.77 11.04
C HIS A 313 -5.34 -6.01 11.99
N ALA A 314 -5.12 -6.79 13.06
CA ALA A 314 -6.13 -7.06 14.10
C ALA A 314 -6.70 -5.78 14.75
N ASN A 315 -5.94 -4.68 14.70
CA ASN A 315 -6.48 -3.33 14.86
C ASN A 315 -6.83 -2.79 13.48
N ARG A 316 -8.14 -2.66 13.19
CA ARG A 316 -8.74 -2.18 11.92
C ARG A 316 -8.19 -0.86 11.36
N HIS A 317 -7.22 -0.21 12.00
CA HIS A 317 -6.87 1.19 11.79
C HIS A 317 -5.37 1.51 11.68
N SER A 318 -4.42 0.58 11.49
CA SER A 318 -3.02 1.03 11.31
C SER A 318 -2.70 1.29 9.84
N THR A 319 -2.47 0.27 9.02
CA THR A 319 -1.96 0.45 7.63
C THR A 319 -3.03 0.90 6.65
N PHE A 320 -4.26 0.42 6.82
CA PHE A 320 -5.38 0.87 6.00
C PHE A 320 -5.83 2.30 6.36
N SER A 321 -5.66 2.73 7.61
CA SER A 321 -5.91 4.13 7.97
C SER A 321 -4.83 5.05 7.42
N HIS A 322 -3.57 4.60 7.38
CA HIS A 322 -2.49 5.31 6.70
C HIS A 322 -2.80 5.51 5.21
N TYR A 323 -3.31 4.48 4.55
CA TYR A 323 -3.81 4.53 3.17
C TYR A 323 -5.02 5.48 3.00
N LEU A 324 -6.04 5.38 3.88
CA LEU A 324 -7.24 6.25 3.85
C LEU A 324 -6.95 7.72 4.18
N PHE A 325 -6.03 8.00 5.11
CA PHE A 325 -5.75 9.33 5.65
C PHE A 325 -4.48 9.96 5.08
N GLY A 326 -3.86 9.33 4.07
CA GLY A 326 -2.81 9.93 3.26
C GLY A 326 -1.51 10.23 4.01
N THR A 327 -1.01 9.32 4.83
CA THR A 327 0.39 9.39 5.27
C THR A 327 1.26 8.80 4.16
N ALA A 328 2.11 9.63 3.55
CA ALA A 328 2.92 9.25 2.40
C ALA A 328 3.76 7.99 2.65
N ASP A 329 3.65 7.00 1.76
CA ASP A 329 4.71 5.99 1.56
C ASP A 329 5.88 6.72 0.91
N VAL A 330 6.90 7.06 1.70
CA VAL A 330 8.12 7.69 1.18
C VAL A 330 8.94 6.63 0.45
N ALA A 331 8.80 6.56 -0.88
CA ALA A 331 9.73 5.85 -1.75
C ALA A 331 10.31 6.83 -2.80
N ASP A 332 11.64 6.77 -2.92
CA ASP A 332 12.53 7.44 -3.88
C ASP A 332 12.72 8.97 -3.78
N LEU A 333 13.78 9.37 -3.07
CA LEU A 333 14.56 10.55 -3.43
C LEU A 333 16.00 10.11 -3.80
N PRO A 334 16.54 10.54 -4.97
CA PRO A 334 17.95 10.38 -5.29
C PRO A 334 18.79 11.38 -4.47
N ALA A 335 20.06 11.02 -4.26
CA ALA A 335 21.02 11.71 -3.40
C ALA A 335 21.34 13.16 -3.84
N GLU A 336 21.61 14.02 -2.85
CA GLU A 336 22.36 15.27 -2.99
C GLU A 336 23.28 15.48 -1.76
N PRO A 337 24.33 16.33 -1.86
CA PRO A 337 25.70 15.85 -1.75
C PRO A 337 26.39 16.07 -0.39
N ASP A 338 27.56 15.45 -0.31
CA ASP A 338 28.57 15.43 0.76
C ASP A 338 28.83 16.77 1.48
N PRO A 339 28.71 16.83 2.82
CA PRO A 339 29.19 17.95 3.61
C PRO A 339 30.69 17.79 3.92
N SER A 340 31.52 17.53 2.93
CA SER A 340 32.98 17.75 3.03
C SER A 340 33.33 19.21 2.71
N GLN A 341 32.46 20.16 3.04
CA GLN A 341 32.73 21.61 2.96
C GLN A 341 31.99 22.38 4.07
N ALA A 342 32.23 22.04 5.33
CA ALA A 342 32.03 22.98 6.44
C ALA A 342 32.96 22.61 7.61
N HIS A 343 34.01 23.44 7.80
CA HIS A 343 34.96 23.46 8.91
C HIS A 343 36.14 22.47 8.89
N SER A 344 37.04 22.67 7.93
CA SER A 344 38.42 22.94 8.31
C SER A 344 38.43 24.26 9.09
N ASP A 345 38.47 24.21 10.41
CA ASP A 345 39.15 25.21 11.24
C ASP A 345 38.95 24.89 12.72
N ARG A 346 40.11 24.75 13.40
CA ARG A 346 40.35 24.77 14.86
C ARG A 346 40.54 23.44 15.57
N GLU A 347 41.71 22.87 15.27
CA GLU A 347 42.69 22.54 16.32
C GLU A 347 42.83 23.69 17.34
N ASN A 348 42.50 23.42 18.61
CA ASN A 348 43.16 23.93 19.83
C ASN A 348 42.24 23.72 21.05
N GLN A 349 42.40 22.59 21.75
CA GLN A 349 42.70 22.48 23.20
C GLN A 349 42.56 21.05 23.70
#